data_AF-A0A670YK19-F1
#
_entry.id   AF-A0A670YK19-F1
#
_cell.length_a   1.000
_cell.length_b   1.000
_cell.length_c   1.000
_cell.angle_alpha   90.00
_cell.angle_beta   90.00
_cell.angle_gamma   90.00
#
_symmetry.space_group_name_H-M   'P 1'
#
loop_
_entity.id
_entity.type
_entity.pdbx_description
1 polymer ?
#
loop_
_entity_poly.entity_id
_entity_poly.type
_entity_poly.pdbx_seq_one_letter_code
_entity_poly.pdbx_strand_id
1 'polypeptide(L)'
;MIHQVPIKSLPQEWLWCETWCSDESKAKAKTIDLCNNPKTKEPKLEAAIRIVPEWTDYDSEIQKLINRIRNEKTDRNPSHPKDEL
;
A
#
# COMPACT_ATOMS: atom_id res chain seq x y z
N MET A 1 -30.20 15.96 19.38
CA MET A 1 -30.66 14.55 19.22
C MET A 1 -29.59 13.79 18.46
N ILE A 2 -29.04 12.73 19.05
CA ILE A 2 -28.12 11.84 18.33
C ILE A 2 -29.00 10.91 17.49
N HIS A 3 -28.86 10.96 16.17
CA HIS A 3 -29.54 10.03 15.27
C HIS A 3 -28.90 8.65 15.44
N GLN A 4 -29.70 7.64 15.80
CA GLN A 4 -29.20 6.25 15.86
C GLN A 4 -29.23 5.66 14.46
N VAL A 5 -28.05 5.45 13.89
CA VAL A 5 -27.86 4.73 12.62
C VAL A 5 -27.40 3.30 12.94
N PRO A 6 -28.08 2.25 12.45
CA PRO A 6 -27.68 0.88 12.68
C PRO A 6 -26.30 0.56 12.07
N ILE A 7 -25.45 -0.15 12.81
CA ILE A 7 -24.14 -0.64 12.34
C ILE A 7 -24.17 -2.17 12.35
N LYS A 8 -23.74 -2.79 11.24
CA LYS A 8 -23.59 -4.24 11.14
C LYS A 8 -22.12 -4.60 11.31
N SER A 9 -21.84 -5.45 12.30
CA SER A 9 -20.49 -5.97 12.53
C SER A 9 -20.15 -7.05 11.50
N LEU A 10 -18.99 -6.92 10.86
CA LEU A 10 -18.43 -7.97 10.03
C LEU A 10 -17.63 -8.97 10.89
N PRO A 11 -17.43 -10.22 10.42
CA PRO A 11 -16.53 -11.18 11.05
C PRO A 11 -15.10 -10.62 11.20
N GLN A 12 -14.40 -11.02 12.26
CA GLN A 12 -13.07 -10.49 12.61
C GLN A 12 -12.02 -10.65 11.49
N GLU A 13 -12.10 -11.73 10.71
CA GLU A 13 -11.19 -12.00 9.58
C GLU A 13 -11.18 -10.90 8.50
N TRP A 14 -12.18 -10.02 8.49
CA TRP A 14 -12.23 -8.90 7.55
C TRP A 14 -11.23 -7.79 7.85
N LEU A 15 -10.73 -7.67 9.08
CA LEU A 15 -9.77 -6.64 9.46
C LEU A 15 -8.74 -7.19 10.44
N TRP A 16 -7.48 -7.22 10.03
CA TRP A 16 -6.35 -7.58 10.88
C TRP A 16 -5.39 -6.40 11.01
N CYS A 17 -4.79 -6.23 12.20
CA CYS A 17 -3.72 -5.26 12.41
C CYS A 17 -2.74 -5.75 13.49
N GLU A 18 -1.45 -5.52 13.27
CA GLU A 18 -0.37 -6.12 14.08
C GLU A 18 -0.41 -5.71 15.56
N THR A 19 -0.90 -4.50 15.86
CA THR A 19 -0.90 -4.00 17.24
C THR A 19 -1.93 -4.70 18.12
N TRP A 20 -3.06 -5.13 17.56
CA TRP A 20 -4.23 -5.58 18.32
C TRP A 20 -4.67 -7.01 18.01
N CYS A 21 -4.22 -7.57 16.89
CA CYS A 21 -4.53 -8.94 16.49
C CYS A 21 -3.33 -9.85 16.73
N SER A 22 -3.57 -11.13 17.01
CA SER A 22 -2.48 -12.09 17.16
C SER A 22 -1.89 -12.47 15.80
N ASP A 23 -0.62 -12.88 15.77
CA ASP A 23 0.05 -13.31 14.54
C ASP A 23 -0.62 -14.53 13.90
N GLU A 24 -1.16 -15.45 14.70
CA GLU A 24 -1.86 -16.64 14.20
C GLU A 24 -3.14 -16.27 13.42
N SER A 25 -3.80 -15.18 13.81
CA SER A 25 -5.01 -14.70 13.14
C SER A 25 -4.73 -14.08 11.76
N LYS A 26 -3.48 -13.69 11.49
CA LYS A 26 -3.05 -13.10 10.21
C LYS A 26 -3.26 -14.05 9.04
N ALA A 27 -3.10 -15.36 9.24
CA ALA A 27 -3.30 -16.36 8.21
C ALA A 27 -4.75 -16.44 7.68
N LYS A 28 -5.72 -15.91 8.45
CA LYS A 28 -7.13 -15.85 8.06
C LYS A 28 -7.55 -14.45 7.60
N ALA A 29 -6.66 -13.47 7.69
CA ALA A 29 -6.97 -12.08 7.39
C ALA A 29 -7.30 -11.90 5.90
N LYS A 30 -8.42 -11.23 5.63
CA LYS A 30 -8.83 -10.81 4.29
C LYS A 30 -8.29 -9.45 3.92
N THR A 31 -8.10 -8.59 4.93
CA THR A 31 -7.45 -7.28 4.77
C THR A 31 -6.56 -6.99 5.98
N ILE A 32 -5.50 -6.23 5.74
CA ILE A 32 -4.53 -5.83 6.75
C ILE A 32 -4.52 -4.30 6.81
N ASP A 33 -4.81 -3.74 7.98
CA ASP A 33 -4.59 -2.33 8.27
C ASP A 33 -3.22 -2.15 8.93
N LEU A 34 -2.42 -1.23 8.36
CA LEU A 34 -1.15 -0.79 8.94
C LEU A 34 -1.43 0.26 10.03
N CYS A 35 -2.08 -0.22 11.10
CA CYS A 35 -2.46 0.60 12.24
C CYS A 35 -1.22 1.17 12.95
N ASN A 36 -1.37 2.33 13.58
CA ASN A 36 -0.28 2.93 14.33
C ASN A 36 0.00 2.12 15.61
N ASN A 37 1.28 1.89 15.90
CA ASN A 37 1.71 1.29 17.15
C ASN A 37 1.86 2.39 18.22
N PRO A 38 1.19 2.30 19.40
CA PRO A 38 1.34 3.31 20.45
C PRO A 38 2.69 3.22 21.19
N LYS A 39 3.42 2.10 21.06
CA LYS A 39 4.72 1.87 21.74
C LYS A 39 5.92 2.23 20.85
N THR A 40 5.76 2.25 19.53
CA THR A 40 6.86 2.51 18.59
C THR A 40 6.46 3.57 17.57
N LYS A 41 7.45 4.19 16.92
CA LYS A 41 7.24 5.18 15.86
C LYS A 41 7.71 4.65 14.50
N GLU A 42 7.54 3.35 14.26
CA GLU A 42 7.88 2.74 12.98
C GLU A 42 7.09 3.43 11.85
N PRO A 43 7.74 3.96 10.81
CA PRO A 43 7.07 4.52 9.65
C PRO A 43 6.23 3.47 8.92
N LYS A 44 5.08 3.89 8.38
CA LYS A 44 4.17 2.99 7.65
C LYS A 44 4.82 2.26 6.47
N LEU A 45 5.80 2.87 5.80
CA LEU A 45 6.51 2.24 4.68
C LEU A 45 7.39 1.07 5.15
N GLU A 46 8.10 1.22 6.27
CA GLU A 46 8.90 0.15 6.86
C GLU A 46 8.00 -1.00 7.35
N ALA A 47 6.90 -0.64 8.03
CA ALA A 47 5.90 -1.61 8.47
C ALA A 47 5.28 -2.37 7.29
N ALA A 48 4.98 -1.70 6.17
CA ALA A 48 4.39 -2.33 5.00
C ALA A 48 5.30 -3.44 4.43
N ILE A 49 6.59 -3.14 4.27
CA ILE A 49 7.59 -4.09 3.76
C ILE A 49 7.74 -5.28 4.71
N ARG A 50 7.75 -5.05 6.02
CA ARG A 50 7.93 -6.08 7.04
C ARG A 50 6.69 -6.96 7.24
N ILE A 51 5.50 -6.34 7.25
CA ILE A 51 4.23 -7.01 7.58
C ILE A 51 3.65 -7.71 6.35
N VAL A 52 3.75 -7.12 5.16
CA VAL A 52 3.09 -7.63 3.95
C VAL A 52 4.17 -8.03 2.93
N PRO A 53 4.52 -9.34 2.83
CA PRO A 53 5.65 -9.78 2.02
C PRO A 53 5.49 -9.46 0.52
N GLU A 54 4.26 -9.41 0.02
CA GLU A 54 3.96 -9.06 -1.38
C GLU A 54 4.00 -7.55 -1.66
N TRP A 55 4.18 -6.70 -0.65
CA TRP A 55 4.12 -5.25 -0.82
C TRP A 55 5.20 -4.72 -1.78
N THR A 56 6.41 -5.26 -1.69
CA THR A 56 7.54 -4.86 -2.55
C THR A 56 7.29 -5.18 -4.01
N ASP A 57 6.57 -6.26 -4.29
CA ASP A 57 6.25 -6.68 -5.66
C ASP A 57 5.26 -5.70 -6.28
N TYR A 58 4.21 -5.33 -5.54
CA TYR A 58 3.25 -4.32 -5.98
C TYR A 58 3.90 -2.96 -6.21
N ASP A 59 4.75 -2.49 -5.28
CA ASP A 59 5.47 -1.23 -5.48
C ASP A 59 6.37 -1.30 -6.73
N SER A 60 7.11 -2.40 -6.92
CA SER A 60 7.95 -2.61 -8.12
C SER A 60 7.16 -2.55 -9.42
N GLU A 61 5.97 -3.18 -9.48
CA GLU A 61 5.10 -3.13 -10.65
C GLU A 61 4.64 -1.70 -10.97
N ILE A 62 4.25 -0.94 -9.95
CA ILE A 62 3.84 0.46 -10.11
C ILE A 62 5.02 1.32 -10.55
N GLN A 63 6.21 1.15 -9.98
CA GLN A 63 7.41 1.89 -10.41
C GLN A 63 7.76 1.61 -11.88
N LYS A 64 7.67 0.35 -12.33
CA LYS A 64 7.88 -0.02 -13.73
C LYS A 64 6.87 0.68 -14.65
N LEU A 65 5.59 0.70 -14.28
CA LEU A 65 4.54 1.39 -15.04
C LEU A 65 4.80 2.90 -15.11
N ILE A 66 5.14 3.53 -13.98
CA ILE A 66 5.46 4.96 -13.91
C ILE A 66 6.63 5.29 -14.84
N ASN A 67 7.69 4.47 -14.83
CA ASN A 67 8.87 4.68 -15.68
C ASN A 67 8.53 4.53 -17.17
N ARG A 68 7.69 3.56 -17.54
CA ARG A 68 7.19 3.42 -18.93
C ARG A 68 6.46 4.67 -19.40
N ILE A 69 5.52 5.18 -18.59
CA ILE A 69 4.74 6.38 -18.93
C ILE A 69 5.64 7.63 -19.03
N ARG A 70 6.65 7.74 -18.15
CA ARG A 70 7.62 8.85 -18.21
C ARG A 70 8.43 8.82 -19.51
N ASN A 71 8.95 7.65 -19.89
CA ASN A 71 9.75 7.50 -21.10
C ASN A 71 8.92 7.81 -22.37
N GLU A 72 7.68 7.31 -22.45
CA GLU A 72 6.77 7.61 -23.56
C GLU A 72 6.41 9.11 -23.67
N LYS A 73 6.44 9.87 -22.57
CA LYS A 73 6.23 11.32 -22.61
C LYS A 73 7.46 12.06 -23.12
N THR A 74 8.66 11.60 -22.74
CA THR A 74 9.93 12.15 -23.22
C THR A 74 10.07 11.94 -24.73
N ASP A 75 9.76 10.74 -25.24
CA ASP A 75 9.85 10.41 -26.67
C ASP A 75 8.84 11.17 -27.54
N ARG A 76 7.71 11.62 -26.95
CA ARG A 76 6.67 12.39 -27.64
C ARG A 76 6.89 13.90 -27.64
N ASN A 77 7.90 14.42 -26.94
CA ASN A 77 8.19 15.85 -26.90
C ASN A 77 9.24 16.19 -27.98
N PRO A 78 8.88 16.78 -29.13
CA PRO A 78 9.79 16.91 -30.29
C PRO A 78 10.83 18.02 -30.14
N SER A 79 11.05 18.57 -28.94
CA SER A 79 11.71 19.87 -28.77
C SER A 79 13.23 19.81 -28.60
N HIS A 80 13.94 18.80 -29.11
CA HIS A 80 15.37 18.93 -29.44
C HIS A 80 15.78 17.90 -30.53
N PRO A 81 16.34 18.34 -31.66
CA PRO A 81 16.94 17.43 -32.65
C PRO A 81 18.07 16.62 -31.99
N LYS A 82 18.14 15.32 -32.28
CA LYS A 82 19.34 14.53 -31.95
C LYS A 82 20.48 15.08 -32.79
N ASP A 83 21.56 15.46 -32.11
CA ASP A 83 22.72 16.17 -32.66
C ASP A 83 23.22 15.58 -33.99
N GLU A 84 23.51 16.49 -34.92
CA GLU A 84 24.34 16.26 -36.11
C GLU A 84 25.76 15.84 -35.67
N LEU A 85 26.24 14.71 -36.19
CA LEU A 85 27.66 14.46 -36.46
C LEU A 85 27.81 14.07 -37.93
#